data_AF-A0A1X0Z5R7-F1
#
_entry.id   AF-A0A1X0Z5R7-F1
#
_cell.length_a   1.000
_cell.length_b   1.000
_cell.length_c   1.000
_cell.angle_alpha   90.00
_cell.angle_beta   90.00
_cell.angle_gamma   90.00
#
_symmetry.space_group_name_H-M   'P 1'
#
loop_
_entity.id
_entity.type
_entity.pdbx_description
1 polymer ?
#
loop_
_entity_poly.entity_id
_entity_poly.type
_entity_poly.pdbx_seq_one_letter_code
_entity_poly.pdbx_strand_id
1 'polypeptide(L)'
;MTDNALHPQQPPAHAPVRLTPRERQVLLWCAYGKSSWEIGRILECKESTVNFHVSNILRKFDVPTRVAAVIKAIRYGMLAEQ
;
A
#
# COMPACT_ATOMS: atom_id res chain seq x y z
N MET A 1 8.65 -48.03 6.61
CA MET A 1 7.44 -47.48 5.96
C MET A 1 7.23 -46.06 6.48
N THR A 2 8.11 -45.16 6.10
CA THR A 2 8.05 -43.75 6.49
C THR A 2 8.42 -42.94 5.27
N ASP A 3 7.44 -42.36 4.60
CA ASP A 3 7.68 -41.16 3.83
C ASP A 3 6.39 -40.32 3.87
N ASN A 4 6.35 -39.43 4.85
CA ASN A 4 5.30 -38.46 5.04
C ASN A 4 5.52 -37.36 3.98
N ALA A 5 5.02 -37.65 2.77
CA ALA A 5 5.24 -36.83 1.59
C ALA A 5 4.46 -35.50 1.65
N LEU A 6 5.24 -34.42 1.58
CA LEU A 6 4.91 -33.07 1.12
C LEU A 6 3.74 -32.34 1.80
N HIS A 7 4.04 -31.66 2.91
CA HIS A 7 3.35 -30.39 3.19
C HIS A 7 3.86 -29.35 2.18
N PRO A 8 2.99 -28.70 1.39
CA PRO A 8 3.41 -27.55 0.60
C PRO A 8 3.91 -26.47 1.56
N GLN A 9 5.17 -26.10 1.42
CA GLN A 9 5.79 -24.99 2.14
C GLN A 9 4.89 -23.77 1.95
N GLN A 10 4.20 -23.33 3.00
CA GLN A 10 3.51 -22.04 2.98
C GLN A 10 4.53 -20.99 2.55
N PRO A 11 4.24 -20.16 1.53
CA PRO A 11 5.14 -19.08 1.16
C PRO A 11 5.43 -18.23 2.41
N PRO A 12 6.67 -17.73 2.57
CA PRO A 12 7.05 -17.00 3.77
C PRO A 12 6.02 -15.90 4.03
N ALA A 13 5.47 -15.90 5.25
CA ALA A 13 4.51 -14.89 5.68
C ALA A 13 5.06 -13.51 5.30
N HIS A 14 4.44 -12.85 4.31
CA HIS A 14 4.87 -11.55 3.84
C HIS A 14 4.99 -10.64 5.07
N ALA A 15 6.20 -10.14 5.34
CA ALA A 15 6.41 -9.20 6.42
C ALA A 15 5.36 -8.08 6.32
N PRO A 16 4.78 -7.64 7.45
CA PRO A 16 3.71 -6.65 7.42
C PRO A 16 4.19 -5.40 6.69
N VAL A 17 3.47 -4.99 5.64
CA VAL A 17 3.80 -3.81 4.84
C VAL A 17 3.78 -2.59 5.76
N ARG A 18 4.93 -1.94 5.95
CA ARG A 18 5.06 -0.73 6.78
C ARG A 18 5.08 0.51 5.91
N LEU A 19 4.01 1.30 6.00
CA LEU A 19 3.93 2.63 5.41
C LEU A 19 4.44 3.68 6.38
N THR A 20 5.11 4.70 5.85
CA THR A 20 5.40 5.93 6.61
C THR A 20 4.10 6.69 6.87
N PRO A 21 4.08 7.62 7.85
CA PRO A 21 2.90 8.47 8.09
C PRO A 21 2.45 9.20 6.82
N ARG A 22 3.40 9.73 6.05
CA ARG A 22 3.10 10.46 4.81
C ARG A 22 2.55 9.55 3.72
N GLU A 23 3.10 8.35 3.55
CA GLU A 23 2.55 7.35 2.63
C GLU A 23 1.13 6.93 3.00
N ARG A 24 0.85 6.79 4.30
CA ARG A 24 -0.51 6.46 4.78
C ARG A 24 -1.51 7.57 4.43
N GLN A 25 -1.14 8.83 4.66
CA GLN A 25 -1.97 9.98 4.27
C GLN A 25 -2.22 10.01 2.76
N VAL A 26 -1.18 9.82 1.95
CA VAL A 26 -1.32 9.76 0.49
C VAL A 26 -2.26 8.62 0.09
N LEU A 27 -2.09 7.43 0.66
CA LEU A 27 -2.91 6.26 0.34
C LEU A 27 -4.38 6.43 0.77
N LEU A 28 -4.62 7.10 1.91
CA LEU A 28 -5.96 7.44 2.38
C LEU A 28 -6.69 8.33 1.36
N TRP A 29 -6.04 9.39 0.89
CA TRP A 29 -6.65 10.25 -0.14
C TRP A 29 -6.79 9.55 -1.50
N CYS A 30 -5.92 8.57 -1.82
CA CYS A 30 -6.16 7.69 -2.98
C CYS A 30 -7.46 6.90 -2.82
N ALA A 31 -7.75 6.41 -1.61
CA ALA A 31 -8.99 5.68 -1.33
C ALA A 31 -10.24 6.57 -1.45
N TYR A 32 -10.09 7.86 -1.13
CA TYR A 32 -11.11 8.88 -1.38
C TYR A 32 -11.20 9.35 -2.86
N GLY A 33 -10.49 8.70 -3.78
CA GLY A 33 -10.56 8.98 -5.21
C GLY A 33 -9.83 10.24 -5.66
N LYS A 34 -8.95 10.80 -4.82
CA LYS A 34 -8.21 12.03 -5.15
C LYS A 34 -7.06 11.79 -6.14
N SER A 35 -6.94 12.70 -7.11
CA SER A 35 -5.80 12.79 -8.03
C SER A 35 -4.52 13.20 -7.29
N SER A 36 -3.34 12.92 -7.86
CA SER A 36 -2.07 13.33 -7.25
C SER A 36 -1.97 14.85 -7.08
N TRP A 37 -2.56 15.61 -8.01
CA TRP A 37 -2.67 17.06 -7.91
C TRP A 37 -3.52 17.49 -6.72
N GLU A 38 -4.75 16.97 -6.57
CA GLU A 38 -5.62 17.28 -5.42
C GLU A 38 -4.96 16.89 -4.08
N ILE A 39 -4.31 15.73 -4.02
CA ILE A 39 -3.59 15.29 -2.81
C ILE A 39 -2.46 16.26 -2.48
N GLY A 40 -1.73 16.77 -3.48
CA GLY A 40 -0.69 17.77 -3.28
C GLY A 40 -1.27 19.06 -2.69
N ARG A 41 -2.46 19.47 -3.14
CA ARG A 41 -3.18 20.62 -2.56
C ARG A 41 -3.60 20.36 -1.11
N ILE A 42 -4.09 19.16 -0.78
CA ILE A 42 -4.56 18.81 0.57
C ILE A 42 -3.39 18.66 1.56
N LEU A 43 -2.27 18.09 1.13
CA LEU A 43 -1.10 17.82 1.98
C LEU A 43 -0.03 18.91 1.90
N GLU A 44 -0.33 20.04 1.24
CA GLU A 44 0.55 21.19 1.03
C GLU A 44 1.92 20.79 0.44
N CYS A 45 1.91 19.97 -0.61
CA CYS A 45 3.11 19.53 -1.31
C CYS A 45 2.94 19.50 -2.84
N LYS A 46 4.05 19.31 -3.56
CA LYS A 46 4.03 19.23 -5.02
C LYS A 46 3.41 17.90 -5.46
N GLU A 47 2.71 17.89 -6.59
CA GLU A 47 2.18 16.67 -7.21
C GLU A 47 3.28 15.62 -7.43
N SER A 48 4.50 16.04 -7.81
CA SER A 48 5.64 15.14 -7.97
C SER A 48 6.05 14.44 -6.66
N THR A 49 5.90 15.12 -5.51
CA THR A 49 6.12 14.52 -4.19
C THR A 49 5.06 13.47 -3.88
N VAL A 50 3.79 13.72 -4.24
CA VAL A 50 2.73 12.71 -4.13
C VAL A 50 3.03 11.50 -5.00
N ASN A 51 3.42 11.70 -6.25
CA ASN A 51 3.78 10.63 -7.17
C ASN A 51 4.95 9.80 -6.65
N PHE A 52 5.96 10.43 -6.04
CA PHE A 52 7.04 9.73 -5.36
C PHE A 52 6.53 8.82 -4.22
N HIS A 53 5.62 9.31 -3.39
CA HIS A 53 5.01 8.49 -2.34
C HIS A 53 4.15 7.35 -2.91
N VAL A 54 3.36 7.59 -3.96
CA VAL A 54 2.58 6.56 -4.66
C VAL A 54 3.52 5.46 -5.17
N SER A 55 4.60 5.79 -5.87
CA SER A 55 5.57 4.80 -6.37
C SER A 55 6.18 3.96 -5.24
N ASN A 56 6.50 4.57 -4.10
CA ASN A 56 6.99 3.84 -2.93
C ASN A 56 5.93 2.89 -2.35
N ILE A 57 4.67 3.33 -2.28
CA ILE A 57 3.53 2.51 -1.85
C ILE A 57 3.38 1.30 -2.78
N LEU A 58 3.35 1.52 -4.10
CA LEU A 58 3.22 0.44 -5.09
C LEU A 58 4.32 -0.61 -4.93
N ARG A 59 5.57 -0.16 -4.79
CA ARG A 59 6.73 -1.04 -4.53
C ARG A 59 6.61 -1.80 -3.22
N LYS A 60 6.15 -1.16 -2.14
CA LYS A 60 5.98 -1.79 -0.82
C LYS A 60 4.85 -2.81 -0.78
N PHE A 61 3.78 -2.55 -1.52
CA PHE A 61 2.64 -3.47 -1.64
C PHE A 61 2.84 -4.54 -2.70
N ASP A 62 3.86 -4.43 -3.55
CA ASP A 62 4.08 -5.29 -4.71
C ASP A 62 2.85 -5.34 -5.63
N VAL A 63 2.42 -4.15 -6.08
CA VAL A 63 1.23 -3.99 -6.94
C VAL A 63 1.48 -2.94 -8.02
N PRO A 64 0.88 -3.09 -9.22
CA PRO A 64 1.14 -2.21 -10.34
C PRO A 64 0.33 -0.90 -10.32
N THR A 65 -0.75 -0.84 -9.55
CA THR A 65 -1.67 0.32 -9.59
C THR A 65 -2.03 0.81 -8.20
N ARG A 66 -2.32 2.11 -8.10
CA ARG A 66 -2.73 2.73 -6.83
C ARG A 66 -4.06 2.17 -6.33
N VAL A 67 -4.96 1.76 -7.22
CA VAL A 67 -6.22 1.10 -6.86
C VAL A 67 -5.95 -0.26 -6.22
N ALA A 68 -5.03 -1.06 -6.77
CA ALA A 68 -4.63 -2.32 -6.16
C ALA A 68 -3.99 -2.12 -4.78
N ALA A 69 -3.19 -1.06 -4.60
CA ALA A 69 -2.63 -0.69 -3.30
C ALA A 69 -3.72 -0.32 -2.27
N VAL A 70 -4.73 0.47 -2.69
CA VAL A 70 -5.87 0.81 -1.84
C VAL A 70 -6.64 -0.44 -1.41
N ILE A 71 -6.98 -1.33 -2.35
CA ILE A 71 -7.69 -2.58 -2.05
C ILE A 71 -6.90 -3.44 -1.06
N LYS A 72 -5.59 -3.56 -1.24
CA LYS A 72 -4.71 -4.32 -0.34
C LYS A 72 -4.63 -3.67 1.05
N ALA A 73 -4.56 -2.35 1.13
CA ALA A 73 -4.58 -1.61 2.40
C ALA A 73 -5.90 -1.75 3.16
N ILE A 74 -7.05 -1.75 2.46
CA ILE A 74 -8.37 -2.03 3.05
C ILE A 74 -8.41 -3.44 3.64
N ARG A 75 -7.97 -4.46 2.87
CA ARG A 75 -7.93 -5.85 3.33
C ARG A 75 -7.04 -6.06 4.56
N TYR A 76 -6.01 -5.24 4.72
CA TYR A 76 -5.11 -5.27 5.88
C TYR A 76 -5.53 -4.34 7.02
N GLY A 77 -6.67 -3.65 6.92
CA GLY A 77 -7.12 -2.70 7.95
C GLY A 77 -6.16 -1.52 8.16
N MET A 78 -5.42 -1.12 7.12
CA MET A 78 -4.38 -0.10 7.21
C MET A 78 -4.88 1.34 6.97
N LEU A 79 -6.12 1.49 6.51
CA LEU A 79 -6.80 2.76 6.30
C LEU A 79 -7.70 3.04 7.50
N ALA A 80 -7.14 3.67 8.53
CA ALA A 80 -7.90 4.27 9.61
C ALA A 80 -7.67 5.78 9.57
N GLU A 81 -8.74 6.55 9.68
CA GLU A 81 -8.63 7.96 10.04
C GLU A 81 -8.09 8.01 11.47
N GLN A 82 -6.98 8.71 11.68
CA GLN A 82 -6.45 8.99 13.02
C GLN A 82 -6.85 10.40 13.42
#